data_AF-A0A352XFZ5-F1
#
_entry.id   AF-A0A352XFZ5-F1
#
_cell.length_a   1.000
_cell.length_b   1.000
_cell.length_c   1.000
_cell.angle_alpha   90.00
_cell.angle_beta   90.00
_cell.angle_gamma   90.00
#
_symmetry.space_group_name_H-M   'P 1'
#
loop_
_entity.id
_entity.type
_entity.pdbx_description
1 polymer ?
#
loop_
_entity_poly.entity_id
_entity_poly.type
_entity_poly.pdbx_seq_one_letter_code
_entity_poly.pdbx_strand_id
1 'polypeptide(L)'
;MSESFSPEISHRICKHMNEDHHDAIVLYAKTFGNTPNTETAQLLSIDAEGMNLMTQVNGESTPLRINFERALKDAEDAHHTLIDMVKQARGMLKSS
;
A
#
# COMPACT_ATOMS: atom_id res chain seq x y z
N MET A 1 -11.69 -21.74 1.78
CA MET A 1 -12.73 -20.71 1.68
C MET A 1 -12.00 -19.41 1.49
N SER A 2 -12.29 -18.65 0.44
CA SER A 2 -11.72 -17.31 0.25
C SER A 2 -12.18 -16.44 1.43
N GLU A 3 -11.25 -16.07 2.31
CA GLU A 3 -11.52 -15.08 3.35
C GLU A 3 -11.72 -13.73 2.63
N SER A 4 -12.98 -13.30 2.54
CA SER A 4 -13.34 -11.95 2.13
C SER A 4 -12.58 -10.94 2.99
N PHE A 5 -12.29 -9.75 2.46
CA PHE A 5 -11.63 -8.66 3.19
C PHE A 5 -12.40 -8.26 4.45
N SER A 6 -12.16 -8.99 5.52
CA SER A 6 -12.64 -8.68 6.85
C SER A 6 -11.66 -7.71 7.50
N PRO A 7 -12.15 -6.83 8.41
CA PRO A 7 -11.29 -5.87 9.11
C PRO A 7 -10.11 -6.53 9.85
N GLU A 8 -10.25 -7.79 10.29
CA GLU A 8 -9.18 -8.57 10.92
C GLU A 8 -8.02 -8.88 9.96
N ILE A 9 -8.33 -9.23 8.71
CA ILE A 9 -7.33 -9.51 7.68
C ILE A 9 -6.63 -8.22 7.28
N SER A 10 -7.40 -7.15 7.04
CA SER A 10 -6.84 -5.83 6.75
C SER A 10 -5.90 -5.37 7.86
N HIS A 11 -6.27 -5.56 9.13
CA HIS A 11 -5.42 -5.22 10.27
C HIS A 11 -4.11 -6.02 10.29
N ARG A 12 -4.17 -7.34 10.03
CA ARG A 12 -2.97 -8.19 9.96
C ARG A 12 -2.03 -7.76 8.83
N ILE A 13 -2.58 -7.47 7.65
CA ILE A 13 -1.81 -6.99 6.48
C ILE A 13 -1.21 -5.62 6.78
N CYS A 14 -2.00 -4.67 7.31
CA CYS A 14 -1.52 -3.35 7.70
C CYS A 14 -0.38 -3.44 8.71
N LYS A 15 -0.52 -4.25 9.75
CA LYS A 15 0.52 -4.40 10.77
C LYS A 15 1.80 -4.96 10.18
N HIS A 16 1.73 -6.02 9.38
CA HIS A 16 2.89 -6.61 8.73
C HIS A 16 3.56 -5.66 7.73
N MET A 17 2.76 -4.99 6.90
CA MET A 17 3.26 -4.04 5.90
C MET A 17 3.92 -2.82 6.55
N ASN A 18 3.33 -2.30 7.62
CA ASN A 18 4.00 -1.28 8.40
C ASN A 18 5.29 -1.89 8.97
N GLU A 19 5.25 -2.86 9.87
CA GLU A 19 6.46 -3.34 10.58
C GLU A 19 7.62 -3.82 9.69
N ASP A 20 7.37 -4.59 8.63
CA ASP A 20 8.40 -5.20 7.77
C ASP A 20 8.67 -4.41 6.49
N HIS A 21 7.71 -3.60 6.04
CA HIS A 21 7.69 -3.02 4.69
C HIS A 21 7.37 -1.52 4.63
N HIS A 22 7.64 -0.74 5.69
CA HIS A 22 7.48 0.72 5.70
C HIS A 22 8.04 1.41 4.44
N ASP A 23 9.27 1.07 4.01
CA ASP A 23 9.87 1.63 2.80
C ASP A 23 9.04 1.35 1.53
N ALA A 24 8.42 0.18 1.44
CA ALA A 24 7.56 -0.18 0.32
C ALA A 24 6.29 0.67 0.28
N ILE A 25 5.72 0.99 1.45
CA ILE A 25 4.56 1.89 1.58
C ILE A 25 4.93 3.30 1.11
N VAL A 26 6.12 3.79 1.48
CA VAL A 26 6.62 5.09 1.01
C VAL A 26 6.78 5.09 -0.51
N LEU A 27 7.34 4.02 -1.07
CA LEU A 27 7.43 3.80 -2.51
C LEU A 27 6.05 3.88 -3.18
N TYR A 28 5.01 3.29 -2.59
CA TYR A 28 3.67 3.39 -3.14
C TYR A 28 3.13 4.80 -3.18
N ALA A 29 3.28 5.54 -2.08
CA ALA A 29 2.90 6.93 -2.03
C ALA A 29 3.62 7.76 -3.10
N LYS A 30 4.92 7.54 -3.28
CA LYS A 30 5.71 8.26 -4.28
C LYS A 30 5.30 7.92 -5.72
N THR A 31 5.16 6.63 -6.02
CA THR A 31 4.93 6.15 -7.39
C THR A 31 3.46 6.23 -7.78
N PHE A 32 2.56 5.68 -6.96
CA PHE A 32 1.12 5.62 -7.27
C PHE A 32 0.34 6.80 -6.69
N GLY A 33 0.80 7.34 -5.56
CA GLY A 33 0.19 8.50 -4.92
C GLY A 33 0.50 9.84 -5.57
N ASN A 34 1.39 9.89 -6.56
CA ASN A 34 1.90 11.13 -7.17
C ASN A 34 2.52 12.10 -6.14
N THR A 35 2.99 11.59 -4.99
CA THR A 35 3.63 12.38 -3.94
C THR A 35 5.11 12.02 -3.82
N PRO A 36 5.99 12.44 -4.75
CA PRO A 36 7.41 12.09 -4.73
C PRO A 36 8.13 12.61 -3.47
N ASN A 37 7.58 13.67 -2.85
CA ASN A 37 8.12 14.29 -1.63
C ASN A 37 7.74 13.56 -0.33
N THR A 38 7.03 12.42 -0.39
CA THR A 38 6.69 11.64 0.81
C THR A 38 7.94 11.19 1.56
N GLU A 39 8.05 11.57 2.82
CA GLU A 39 9.17 11.18 3.67
C GLU A 39 8.89 9.83 4.33
N THR A 40 7.70 9.69 4.91
CA THR A 40 7.23 8.45 5.53
C THR A 40 5.81 8.14 5.07
N ALA A 41 5.42 6.87 5.09
CA ALA A 41 4.07 6.47 4.76
C ALA A 41 3.67 5.25 5.59
N GLN A 42 2.41 5.19 5.98
CA GLN A 42 1.86 4.12 6.78
C GLN A 42 0.58 3.60 6.14
N LEU A 43 0.40 2.28 6.12
CA LEU A 43 -0.81 1.66 5.63
C LEU A 43 -1.86 1.72 6.74
N LEU A 44 -2.97 2.41 6.50
CA LEU A 44 -4.07 2.57 7.46
C LEU A 44 -5.06 1.41 7.34
N SER A 45 -5.55 1.17 6.13
CA SER A 45 -6.52 0.13 5.83
C SER A 45 -6.39 -0.34 4.39
N ILE A 46 -6.81 -1.58 4.16
CA ILE A 46 -6.87 -2.19 2.82
C ILE A 46 -8.22 -2.85 2.62
N ASP A 47 -8.76 -2.66 1.42
CA ASP A 47 -10.07 -3.13 0.99
C ASP A 47 -9.94 -3.78 -0.40
N ALA A 48 -11.00 -4.44 -0.86
CA ALA A 48 -11.00 -5.09 -2.17
C ALA A 48 -10.76 -4.12 -3.34
N GLU A 49 -11.17 -2.85 -3.20
CA GLU A 49 -11.07 -1.84 -4.26
C GLU A 49 -9.79 -1.00 -4.20
N GLY A 50 -9.07 -1.01 -3.08
CA GLY A 50 -7.94 -0.13 -2.87
C GLY A 50 -7.36 -0.20 -1.47
N MET A 51 -6.36 0.64 -1.23
CA MET A 51 -5.72 0.80 0.06
C MET A 51 -5.62 2.27 0.47
N ASN A 52 -5.83 2.53 1.75
CA ASN A 52 -5.69 3.85 2.35
C ASN A 52 -4.37 3.90 3.09
N LEU A 53 -3.58 4.92 2.78
CA LEU A 53 -2.27 5.16 3.36
C LEU A 53 -2.25 6.57 3.93
N MET A 54 -1.43 6.78 4.95
CA MET A 54 -1.13 8.09 5.50
C MET A 54 0.29 8.42 5.10
N THR A 55 0.48 9.44 4.28
CA THR A 55 1.79 9.91 3.86
C THR A 55 2.19 11.11 4.69
N GLN A 56 3.42 11.18 5.15
CA GLN A 56 3.96 12.35 5.84
C GLN A 56 4.92 13.09 4.91
N VAL A 57 4.67 14.38 4.70
CA VAL A 57 5.51 15.28 3.90
C VAL A 57 5.78 16.51 4.76
N ASN A 58 7.05 16.79 5.07
CA ASN A 58 7.44 17.96 5.85
C ASN A 58 6.76 18.04 7.23
N GLY A 59 6.52 16.87 7.84
CA GLY A 59 5.78 16.74 9.10
C GLY A 59 4.25 16.85 8.98
N GLU A 60 3.70 17.04 7.79
CA GLU A 60 2.25 17.05 7.55
C GLU A 60 1.76 15.68 7.07
N SER A 61 0.78 15.10 7.79
CA SER A 61 0.18 13.81 7.45
C SER A 61 -1.01 13.99 6.52
N THR A 62 -0.86 13.56 5.27
CA THR A 62 -1.90 13.59 4.24
C THR A 62 -2.49 12.20 4.02
N PRO A 63 -3.82 12.03 4.06
CA PRO A 63 -4.46 10.78 3.70
C PRO A 63 -4.41 10.59 2.17
N LEU A 64 -3.95 9.43 1.74
CA LEU A 64 -3.83 9.04 0.36
C LEU A 64 -4.57 7.72 0.14
N ARG A 65 -5.39 7.64 -0.90
CA ARG A 65 -6.04 6.39 -1.31
C ARG A 65 -5.49 5.95 -2.65
N ILE A 66 -4.98 4.73 -2.72
CA ILE A 66 -4.54 4.09 -3.96
C ILE A 66 -5.60 3.06 -4.34
N ASN A 67 -6.26 3.27 -5.47
CA ASN A 67 -7.19 2.31 -6.04
C ASN A 67 -6.42 1.20 -6.77
N PHE A 68 -6.86 -0.03 -6.61
CA PHE A 68 -6.33 -1.14 -7.39
C PHE A 68 -6.94 -1.12 -8.80
N GLU A 69 -6.18 -1.55 -9.79
CA GLU A 69 -6.67 -1.68 -11.18
C GLU A 69 -7.76 -2.76 -11.30
N ARG A 70 -7.78 -3.71 -10.36
CA ARG A 70 -8.81 -4.75 -10.25
C ARG A 70 -9.26 -4.89 -8.81
N ALA A 71 -10.54 -5.25 -8.65
CA ALA A 71 -11.05 -5.66 -7.35
C ALA A 71 -10.38 -6.96 -6.90
N LEU A 72 -9.86 -6.95 -5.69
CA LEU A 72 -9.24 -8.10 -5.06
C LEU A 72 -10.33 -9.08 -4.61
N LYS A 73 -10.11 -10.37 -4.84
CA LYS A 73 -11.10 -11.41 -4.45
C LYS A 73 -10.97 -11.82 -2.99
N ASP A 74 -9.74 -11.95 -2.52
CA ASP A 74 -9.41 -12.51 -1.22
C ASP A 74 -8.04 -12.02 -0.74
N ALA A 75 -7.73 -12.33 0.53
CA ALA A 75 -6.47 -11.98 1.19
C ALA A 75 -5.23 -12.43 0.40
N GLU A 76 -5.29 -13.60 -0.23
CA GLU A 76 -4.21 -14.15 -1.05
C GLU A 76 -3.97 -13.27 -2.28
N ASP A 77 -5.03 -12.94 -3.03
CA ASP A 77 -4.97 -12.02 -4.19
C ASP A 77 -4.45 -10.63 -3.78
N ALA A 78 -4.80 -10.16 -2.57
CA ALA A 78 -4.24 -8.93 -1.99
C ALA A 78 -2.72 -9.01 -1.82
N HIS A 79 -2.25 -10.08 -1.17
CA HIS A 79 -0.84 -10.28 -0.90
C HIS A 79 -0.04 -10.35 -2.20
N HIS A 80 -0.54 -11.10 -3.19
CA HIS A 80 0.06 -11.16 -4.52
C HIS A 80 0.11 -9.80 -5.22
N THR A 81 -1.01 -9.06 -5.21
CA THR A 81 -1.09 -7.73 -5.84
C THR A 81 -0.13 -6.74 -5.18
N LEU A 82 -0.06 -6.73 -3.85
CA LEU A 82 0.87 -5.88 -3.12
C LEU A 82 2.33 -6.25 -3.47
N ILE A 83 2.71 -7.52 -3.45
CA ILE A 83 4.09 -7.91 -3.82
C ILE A 83 4.43 -7.43 -5.24
N ASP A 84 3.50 -7.57 -6.17
CA ASP A 84 3.69 -7.15 -7.55
C ASP A 84 3.85 -5.63 -7.66
N MET A 85 2.98 -4.86 -7.01
CA MET A 85 3.09 -3.40 -6.96
C MET A 85 4.43 -2.94 -6.33
N VAL A 86 4.91 -3.57 -5.25
CA VAL A 86 6.22 -3.21 -4.66
C VAL A 86 7.33 -3.42 -5.68
N LYS A 87 7.30 -4.55 -6.39
CA LYS A 87 8.29 -4.87 -7.42
C LYS A 87 8.25 -3.86 -8.56
N GLN A 88 7.06 -3.49 -9.02
CA GLN A 88 6.88 -2.45 -10.04
C GLN A 88 7.42 -1.10 -9.58
N ALA A 89 7.04 -0.63 -8.38
CA ALA A 89 7.52 0.64 -7.83
C ALA A 89 9.05 0.66 -7.67
N ARG A 90 9.64 -0.45 -7.20
CA ARG A 90 11.11 -0.60 -7.11
C ARG A 90 11.78 -0.62 -8.48
N GLY A 91 11.16 -1.22 -9.50
CA GLY A 91 11.67 -1.25 -10.87
C GLY A 91 11.64 0.15 -11.53
N MET A 92 10.58 0.92 -11.29
CA MET A 92 10.44 2.30 -11.77
C MET A 92 11.51 3.22 -11.16
N LEU A 93 11.77 3.12 -9.84
CA LEU A 93 12.81 3.94 -9.19
C LEU A 93 14.25 3.59 -9.65
N LYS A 94 14.53 2.35 -10.04
CA LYS A 94 15.86 1.95 -10.54
C LYS A 94 16.16 2.41 -11.97
N SER A 95 15.15 2.94 -12.67
CA SER A 95 15.26 3.36 -14.08
C SER A 95 15.22 4.88 -14.27
N SER A 96 15.29 5.66 -13.18
CA SER A 96 15.37 7.13 -13.18
C SER A 96 16.73 7.63 -12.72
#